data_AF-A0A1S3QII9-F1
#
_entry.id   AF-A0A1S3QII9-F1
#
_cell.length_a   1.000
_cell.length_b   1.000
_cell.length_c   1.000
_cell.angle_alpha   90.00
_cell.angle_beta   90.00
_cell.angle_gamma   90.00
#
_symmetry.space_group_name_H-M   'P 1'
#
loop_
_entity.id
_entity.type
_entity.pdbx_description
1 polymer ?
#
loop_
_entity_poly.entity_id
_entity_poly.type
_entity_poly.pdbx_seq_one_letter_code
_entity_poly.pdbx_strand_id
1 'polypeptide(L)'
;MLFHLFLFVSCFKGNDEQVILHDVERGETLNVFLHDDAVYGLSVSPVNDNVFASSSDDGRVLIWDTREPPHGEPFCLANYPSAFHSVMFNPAEPRLLATANSKEGVGLWDIRKPRTSLLRYGGSMSLQSAMSVRFNSAGTQLLALRRRLPPVLYELHSRLPSFQFDNQGYFNSCTMKSCCFAGDEDQVG
;
A
#
# COMPACT_ATOMS: atom_id res chain seq x y z
N MET A 1 -22.26 -17.53 -2.17
CA MET A 1 -21.15 -18.34 -1.60
C MET A 1 -19.96 -18.16 -2.53
N LEU A 2 -19.16 -17.11 -2.33
CA LEU A 2 -17.87 -16.98 -3.03
C LEU A 2 -16.81 -17.64 -2.14
N PHE A 3 -16.13 -18.61 -2.74
CA PHE A 3 -15.12 -19.45 -2.11
C PHE A 3 -13.95 -18.60 -1.61
N HIS A 4 -13.41 -19.04 -0.49
CA HIS A 4 -12.30 -18.42 0.23
C HIS A 4 -10.99 -18.65 -0.54
N LEU A 5 -10.62 -17.69 -1.38
CA LEU A 5 -9.23 -17.47 -1.77
C LEU A 5 -8.82 -16.17 -1.05
N PHE A 6 -7.61 -15.95 -0.58
CA PHE A 6 -6.44 -15.54 -1.35
C PHE A 6 -5.26 -15.52 -0.37
N LEU A 7 -4.22 -16.34 -0.58
CA LEU A 7 -2.93 -16.08 0.05
C LEU A 7 -2.03 -15.41 -0.98
N PHE A 8 -1.87 -14.10 -0.84
CA PHE A 8 -0.87 -13.34 -1.57
C PHE A 8 0.46 -13.41 -0.82
N VAL A 9 1.39 -14.24 -1.30
CA VAL A 9 2.74 -14.31 -0.74
C VAL A 9 3.64 -13.38 -1.55
N SER A 10 4.05 -12.25 -0.97
CA SER A 10 5.28 -11.56 -1.35
C SER A 10 6.36 -12.04 -0.38
N CYS A 11 7.30 -12.88 -0.82
CA CYS A 11 8.31 -13.42 0.08
C CYS A 11 9.34 -12.33 0.43
N PHE A 12 9.24 -11.79 1.64
CA PHE A 12 10.29 -10.93 2.19
C PHE A 12 11.50 -11.78 2.59
N LYS A 13 12.40 -12.04 1.64
CA LYS A 13 13.88 -12.09 1.80
C LYS A 13 14.69 -12.44 0.54
N GLY A 14 14.25 -12.03 -0.65
CA GLY A 14 15.10 -12.02 -1.84
C GLY A 14 14.32 -11.92 -3.13
N ASN A 15 14.13 -10.68 -3.63
CA ASN A 15 13.68 -10.34 -4.99
C ASN A 15 12.68 -11.28 -5.67
N ASP A 16 11.52 -11.49 -5.07
CA ASP A 16 10.40 -12.03 -5.84
C ASP A 16 9.74 -10.85 -6.57
N GLU A 17 10.08 -10.73 -7.85
CA GLU A 17 9.52 -9.78 -8.84
C GLU A 17 8.08 -10.18 -9.24
N GLN A 18 7.39 -10.90 -8.37
CA GLN A 18 6.16 -11.61 -8.70
C GLN A 18 5.15 -11.61 -7.57
N VAL A 19 3.88 -11.62 -7.96
CA VAL A 19 2.73 -11.85 -7.10
C VAL A 19 2.11 -13.18 -7.49
N ILE A 20 2.01 -14.11 -6.54
CA ILE A 20 1.44 -15.43 -6.80
C ILE A 20 0.04 -15.51 -6.20
N LEU A 21 -0.91 -15.97 -7.02
CA LEU A 21 -2.28 -16.25 -6.63
C LEU A 21 -2.45 -17.76 -6.41
N HIS A 22 -2.90 -18.14 -5.23
CA HIS A 22 -3.14 -19.54 -4.85
C HIS A 22 -4.61 -19.81 -4.49
N ASP A 23 -5.06 -21.01 -4.84
CA ASP A 23 -6.25 -21.64 -4.27
C ASP A 23 -5.87 -22.34 -2.96
N VAL A 24 -6.44 -21.88 -1.85
CA VAL A 24 -6.11 -22.37 -0.50
C VAL A 24 -6.71 -23.76 -0.28
N GLU A 25 -7.89 -24.04 -0.83
CA GLU A 25 -8.57 -25.33 -0.63
C GLU A 25 -7.87 -26.46 -1.40
N ARG A 26 -7.40 -26.17 -2.61
CA ARG A 26 -6.71 -27.13 -3.48
C ARG A 26 -5.20 -27.17 -3.25
N GLY A 27 -4.63 -26.11 -2.68
CA GLY A 27 -3.19 -25.96 -2.53
C GLY A 27 -2.46 -25.75 -3.86
N GLU A 28 -3.14 -25.17 -4.85
CA GLU A 28 -2.62 -25.00 -6.21
C GLU A 28 -2.34 -23.53 -6.53
N THR A 29 -1.32 -23.27 -7.36
CA THR A 29 -1.09 -21.95 -7.95
C THR A 29 -2.08 -21.74 -9.10
N LEU A 30 -2.89 -20.70 -9.00
CA LEU A 30 -3.81 -20.31 -10.07
C LEU A 30 -3.16 -19.37 -11.07
N ASN A 31 -2.38 -18.40 -10.58
CA ASN A 31 -1.82 -17.37 -11.46
C ASN A 31 -0.54 -16.71 -10.90
N VAL A 32 0.25 -16.10 -11.78
CA VAL A 32 1.47 -15.36 -11.45
C VAL A 32 1.46 -14.02 -12.20
N PHE A 33 1.61 -12.92 -11.46
CA PHE A 33 1.66 -11.56 -12.00
C PHE A 33 3.06 -10.98 -11.79
N LEU A 34 3.66 -10.44 -12.85
CA LEU A 34 5.07 -10.04 -12.85
C LEU A 34 5.24 -8.53 -12.70
N HIS A 35 6.28 -8.15 -11.97
CA HIS A 35 6.86 -6.83 -11.89
C HIS A 35 8.28 -6.86 -12.48
N ASP A 36 8.88 -5.68 -12.65
CA ASP A 36 10.25 -5.57 -13.16
C ASP A 36 11.29 -5.56 -12.02
N ASP A 37 10.80 -5.51 -10.77
CA ASP A 37 11.60 -5.54 -9.55
C ASP A 37 10.74 -5.98 -8.34
N ALA A 38 11.34 -6.13 -7.17
CA ALA A 38 10.76 -6.67 -5.94
C ALA A 38 9.42 -6.03 -5.56
N VAL A 39 8.41 -6.87 -5.27
CA VAL A 39 7.11 -6.43 -4.76
C VAL A 39 7.13 -6.27 -3.25
N TYR A 40 6.69 -5.13 -2.74
CA TYR A 40 6.74 -4.79 -1.31
C TYR A 40 5.37 -4.71 -0.62
N GLY A 41 4.30 -4.50 -1.38
CA GLY A 41 2.98 -4.30 -0.80
C GLY A 41 1.90 -4.83 -1.72
N LEU A 42 0.85 -5.39 -1.10
CA LEU A 42 -0.33 -5.91 -1.77
C LEU A 42 -1.58 -5.47 -0.98
N SER A 43 -2.66 -5.15 -1.70
CA SER A 43 -3.96 -4.83 -1.12
C SER A 43 -5.07 -5.24 -2.06
N VAL A 44 -6.02 -6.04 -1.56
CA VAL A 44 -7.23 -6.42 -2.31
C VAL A 44 -8.25 -5.27 -2.26
N SER A 45 -9.03 -5.13 -3.32
CA SER A 45 -10.15 -4.18 -3.37
C SER A 45 -11.24 -4.57 -2.37
N PRO A 46 -11.79 -3.63 -1.60
CA PRO A 46 -12.82 -3.94 -0.60
C PRO A 46 -14.19 -4.29 -1.20
N VAL A 47 -14.36 -4.15 -2.52
CA VAL A 47 -15.66 -4.38 -3.23
C VAL A 47 -15.57 -5.38 -4.37
N ASN A 48 -14.38 -5.84 -4.72
CA ASN A 48 -14.20 -6.80 -5.80
C ASN A 48 -12.97 -7.68 -5.53
N ASP A 49 -13.23 -8.92 -5.13
CA ASP A 49 -12.21 -9.91 -4.80
C ASP A 49 -11.27 -10.26 -5.97
N ASN A 50 -11.66 -9.95 -7.20
CA ASN A 50 -10.80 -10.16 -8.38
C ASN A 50 -9.83 -9.00 -8.62
N VAL A 51 -9.93 -7.89 -7.90
CA VAL A 51 -9.10 -6.71 -8.10
C VAL A 51 -8.16 -6.53 -6.93
N PHE A 52 -6.87 -6.36 -7.21
CA PHE A 52 -5.88 -6.03 -6.19
C PHE A 52 -4.87 -5.01 -6.71
N ALA A 53 -4.18 -4.36 -5.78
CA ALA A 53 -3.12 -3.42 -6.03
C ALA A 53 -1.79 -3.98 -5.52
N SER A 54 -0.71 -3.66 -6.23
CA SER A 54 0.66 -3.97 -5.83
C SER A 54 1.55 -2.74 -5.87
N SER A 55 2.58 -2.71 -5.03
CA SER A 55 3.65 -1.70 -5.05
C SER A 55 5.02 -2.38 -5.12
N SER A 56 5.91 -1.87 -5.96
CA SER A 56 7.22 -2.47 -6.23
C SER A 56 8.39 -1.46 -6.15
N ASP A 57 9.60 -2.00 -6.02
CA ASP A 57 10.87 -1.28 -6.13
C ASP A 57 11.07 -0.69 -7.54
N ASP A 58 10.40 -1.25 -8.57
CA ASP A 58 10.38 -0.76 -9.96
C ASP A 58 9.74 0.64 -10.10
N GLY A 59 9.24 1.20 -9.00
CA GLY A 59 8.65 2.53 -8.93
C GLY A 59 7.22 2.58 -9.47
N ARG A 60 6.58 1.43 -9.65
CA ARG A 60 5.18 1.32 -10.10
C ARG A 60 4.26 0.92 -8.95
N VAL A 61 3.04 1.45 -9.05
CA VAL A 61 1.87 0.90 -8.35
C VAL A 61 0.91 0.42 -9.43
N LEU A 62 0.63 -0.87 -9.42
CA LEU A 62 -0.16 -1.56 -10.46
C LEU A 62 -1.47 -2.04 -9.87
N ILE A 63 -2.54 -1.94 -10.65
CA ILE A 63 -3.85 -2.52 -10.35
C ILE A 63 -4.07 -3.69 -11.31
N TRP A 64 -4.41 -4.82 -10.74
CA TRP A 64 -4.57 -6.09 -11.43
C TRP A 64 -6.02 -6.55 -11.33
N ASP A 65 -6.51 -7.20 -12.39
CA ASP A 65 -7.76 -7.94 -12.38
C ASP A 65 -7.42 -9.41 -12.64
N THR A 66 -7.73 -10.29 -11.70
CA THR A 66 -7.37 -11.72 -11.76
C THR A 66 -8.13 -12.47 -12.84
N ARG A 67 -9.18 -11.86 -13.42
CA ARG A 67 -9.94 -12.40 -14.55
C ARG A 67 -9.27 -12.15 -15.89
N GLU A 68 -8.38 -11.16 -15.93
CA GLU A 68 -7.59 -10.86 -17.12
C GLU A 68 -6.40 -11.84 -17.23
N PRO A 69 -5.91 -12.11 -18.45
CA PRO A 69 -4.74 -12.95 -18.62
C PRO A 69 -3.52 -12.37 -17.87
N PRO A 70 -2.69 -13.22 -17.23
CA PRO A 70 -1.52 -12.76 -16.46
C PRO A 70 -0.46 -12.00 -17.27
N HIS A 71 -0.44 -12.21 -18.59
CA HIS A 71 0.44 -11.50 -19.52
C HIS A 71 -0.19 -10.24 -20.11
N GLY A 72 -1.38 -9.85 -19.64
CA GLY A 72 -2.00 -8.58 -19.99
C GLY A 72 -1.25 -7.40 -19.37
N GLU A 73 -1.42 -6.22 -19.97
CA GLU A 73 -0.88 -4.98 -19.41
C GLU A 73 -1.72 -4.55 -18.19
N PRO A 74 -1.16 -4.52 -16.98
CA PRO A 74 -1.88 -4.05 -15.80
C PRO A 74 -2.16 -2.56 -15.86
N PHE A 75 -3.17 -2.12 -15.11
CA PHE A 75 -3.45 -0.70 -14.99
C PHE A 75 -2.41 -0.02 -14.09
N CYS A 76 -1.56 0.83 -14.69
CA CYS A 76 -0.52 1.56 -13.97
C CYS A 76 -1.10 2.82 -13.30
N LEU A 77 -1.30 2.76 -11.98
CA LEU A 77 -1.81 3.85 -11.17
C LEU A 77 -0.75 4.93 -10.90
N ALA A 78 0.49 4.51 -10.64
CA ALA A 78 1.62 5.40 -10.41
C ALA A 78 2.89 4.85 -11.06
N ASN A 79 3.76 5.74 -11.55
CA ASN A 79 5.07 5.42 -12.13
C ASN A 79 6.05 6.54 -11.77
N TYR A 80 7.03 6.21 -10.92
CA TYR A 80 8.01 7.12 -10.35
C TYR A 80 9.41 6.51 -10.45
N PRO A 81 10.48 7.31 -10.41
CA PRO A 81 11.85 6.80 -10.37
C PRO A 81 12.25 6.22 -9.00
N SER A 82 11.32 6.12 -8.05
CA SER A 82 11.57 5.73 -6.68
C SER A 82 10.57 4.68 -6.22
N ALA A 83 11.06 3.70 -5.46
CA ALA A 83 10.31 2.57 -4.94
C ALA A 83 9.04 2.95 -4.18
N PHE A 84 8.00 2.14 -4.35
CA PHE A 84 6.82 2.14 -3.48
C PHE A 84 6.88 0.95 -2.52
N HIS A 85 6.99 1.23 -1.22
CA HIS A 85 7.13 0.22 -0.17
C HIS A 85 5.81 -0.30 0.36
N SER A 86 4.70 0.42 0.12
CA SER A 86 3.40 0.04 0.65
C SER A 86 2.28 0.61 -0.19
N VAL A 87 1.17 -0.13 -0.24
CA VAL A 87 -0.06 0.17 -0.96
C VAL A 87 -1.23 -0.33 -0.12
N MET A 88 -2.32 0.43 -0.02
CA MET A 88 -3.52 0.00 0.71
C MET A 88 -4.77 0.68 0.16
N PHE A 89 -5.77 -0.10 -0.26
CA PHE A 89 -7.09 0.42 -0.57
C PHE A 89 -7.73 1.05 0.67
N ASN A 90 -8.49 2.11 0.47
CA ASN A 90 -9.34 2.64 1.53
C ASN A 90 -10.49 1.66 1.77
N PRO A 91 -10.71 1.18 3.02
CA PRO A 91 -11.73 0.18 3.31
C PRO A 91 -13.17 0.69 3.16
N ALA A 92 -13.41 2.00 3.25
CA ALA A 92 -14.74 2.61 3.18
C ALA A 92 -15.04 3.29 1.83
N GLU A 93 -14.01 3.75 1.11
CA GLU A 93 -14.14 4.45 -0.17
C GLU A 93 -13.32 3.72 -1.25
N PRO A 94 -13.91 2.75 -1.97
CA PRO A 94 -13.17 1.77 -2.80
C PRO A 94 -12.37 2.36 -3.96
N ARG A 95 -12.69 3.58 -4.38
CA ARG A 95 -11.93 4.30 -5.42
C ARG A 95 -10.59 4.85 -4.92
N LEU A 96 -10.40 4.94 -3.61
CA LEU A 96 -9.23 5.55 -3.01
C LEU A 96 -8.20 4.51 -2.58
N LEU A 97 -6.94 4.89 -2.72
CA LEU A 97 -5.81 4.08 -2.32
C LEU A 97 -4.70 4.97 -1.77
N ALA A 98 -4.00 4.50 -0.74
CA ALA A 98 -2.85 5.19 -0.15
C ALA A 98 -1.56 4.42 -0.43
N THR A 99 -0.46 5.14 -0.65
CA THR A 99 0.85 4.56 -0.96
C THR A 99 1.94 5.15 -0.08
N ALA A 100 2.99 4.39 0.23
CA ALA A 100 4.22 4.90 0.83
C ALA A 100 5.39 4.78 -0.16
N ASN A 101 6.01 5.92 -0.52
CA ASN A 101 7.13 5.97 -1.45
C ASN A 101 8.45 6.31 -0.75
N SER A 102 9.55 5.74 -1.23
CA SER A 102 10.89 5.87 -0.67
C SER A 102 11.48 7.28 -0.77
N LYS A 103 10.97 8.12 -1.68
CA LYS A 103 11.31 9.55 -1.79
C LYS A 103 10.10 10.45 -1.68
N GLU A 104 9.00 10.11 -2.34
CA GLU A 104 7.83 10.99 -2.47
C GLU A 104 6.91 11.03 -1.24
N GLY A 105 7.19 10.23 -0.22
CA GLY A 105 6.38 10.16 0.99
C GLY A 105 5.05 9.44 0.78
N VAL A 106 4.04 9.85 1.54
CA VAL A 106 2.71 9.23 1.49
C VAL A 106 1.84 9.93 0.45
N GLY A 107 1.24 9.17 -0.44
CA GLY A 107 0.33 9.66 -1.48
C GLY A 107 -1.07 9.09 -1.33
N LEU A 108 -2.09 9.90 -1.65
CA LEU A 108 -3.47 9.48 -1.85
C LEU A 108 -3.80 9.50 -3.34
N TRP A 109 -4.46 8.45 -3.82
CA TRP A 109 -4.74 8.21 -5.23
C TRP A 109 -6.22 7.92 -5.42
N ASP A 110 -6.74 8.28 -6.60
CA ASP A 110 -8.02 7.81 -7.10
C ASP A 110 -7.74 6.86 -8.27
N ILE A 111 -8.21 5.62 -8.20
CA ILE A 111 -7.94 4.61 -9.24
C ILE A 111 -8.48 5.00 -10.62
N ARG A 112 -9.38 5.99 -10.70
CA ARG A 112 -9.92 6.53 -11.96
C ARG A 112 -9.03 7.61 -12.58
N LYS A 113 -7.98 8.04 -11.88
CA LYS A 113 -7.07 9.12 -12.29
C LYS A 113 -5.62 8.62 -12.29
N PRO A 114 -5.21 7.84 -13.31
CA PRO A 114 -3.87 7.29 -13.35
C PRO A 114 -2.81 8.39 -13.37
N ARG A 115 -1.64 8.09 -12.80
CA ARG A 115 -0.43 8.91 -12.81
C ARG A 115 -0.55 10.25 -12.09
N THR A 116 -1.67 10.52 -11.42
CA THR A 116 -1.92 11.77 -10.70
C THR A 116 -2.37 11.50 -9.27
N SER A 117 -1.57 11.88 -8.27
CA SER A 117 -1.99 11.80 -6.87
C SER A 117 -3.00 12.91 -6.55
N LEU A 118 -4.02 12.58 -5.77
CA LEU A 118 -4.97 13.56 -5.23
C LEU A 118 -4.34 14.40 -4.13
N LEU A 119 -3.54 13.75 -3.28
CA LEU A 119 -2.92 14.37 -2.11
C LEU A 119 -1.53 13.77 -1.89
N ARG A 120 -0.61 14.60 -1.38
CA ARG A 120 0.64 14.15 -0.76
C ARG A 120 0.66 14.67 0.67
N TYR A 121 0.94 13.78 1.61
CA TYR A 121 0.99 14.10 3.04
C TYR A 121 2.40 14.52 3.45
N GLY A 122 2.51 15.41 4.45
CA GLY A 122 3.78 15.93 4.96
C GLY A 122 4.03 17.43 4.68
N GLY A 123 3.10 18.12 4.02
CA GLY A 123 3.18 19.58 3.80
C GLY A 123 4.34 20.02 2.89
N SER A 124 4.92 21.20 3.17
CA SER A 124 6.05 21.79 2.41
C SER A 124 7.43 21.26 2.84
N MET A 125 7.47 20.28 3.75
CA MET A 125 8.73 19.66 4.15
C MET A 125 9.29 18.82 3.01
N SER A 126 10.63 18.78 2.88
CA SER A 126 11.32 18.02 1.85
C SER A 126 10.81 16.58 1.78
N LEU A 127 10.55 16.09 0.57
CA LEU A 127 10.28 14.70 0.20
C LEU A 127 10.89 13.70 1.23
N GLN A 128 10.01 13.10 2.06
CA GLN A 128 10.41 12.21 3.15
C GLN A 128 10.14 10.77 2.76
N SER A 129 11.12 9.89 3.00
CA SER A 129 10.96 8.45 2.79
C SER A 129 9.86 7.88 3.68
N ALA A 130 8.79 7.37 3.06
CA ALA A 130 7.72 6.66 3.72
C ALA A 130 7.91 5.14 3.51
N MET A 131 7.76 4.38 4.59
CA MET A 131 8.05 2.95 4.63
C MET A 131 6.78 2.10 4.68
N SER A 132 5.72 2.61 5.31
CA SER A 132 4.44 1.90 5.43
C SER A 132 3.30 2.90 5.59
N VAL A 133 2.14 2.54 5.06
CA VAL A 133 0.89 3.27 5.24
C VAL A 133 -0.24 2.30 5.57
N ARG A 134 -1.14 2.72 6.46
CA ARG A 134 -2.37 1.99 6.80
C ARG A 134 -3.55 2.91 7.00
N PHE A 135 -4.69 2.51 6.44
CA PHE A 135 -5.99 3.06 6.82
C PHE A 135 -6.45 2.47 8.16
N ASN A 136 -7.21 3.26 8.92
CA ASN A 136 -8.10 2.74 9.97
C ASN A 136 -9.32 2.04 9.31
N SER A 137 -10.14 1.29 10.07
CA SER A 137 -11.25 0.54 9.48
C SER A 137 -12.33 1.45 8.89
N ALA A 138 -12.51 2.66 9.44
CA ALA A 138 -13.40 3.68 8.88
C ALA A 138 -12.87 4.33 7.58
N GLY A 139 -11.59 4.15 7.23
CA GLY A 139 -10.97 4.76 6.05
C GLY A 139 -10.78 6.28 6.14
N THR A 140 -10.96 6.88 7.31
CA THR A 140 -10.88 8.33 7.54
C THR A 140 -9.49 8.81 7.92
N GLN A 141 -8.65 7.91 8.46
CA GLN A 141 -7.31 8.23 8.94
C GLN A 141 -6.25 7.33 8.33
N LEU A 142 -5.02 7.86 8.29
CA LEU A 142 -3.84 7.17 7.81
C LEU A 142 -2.73 7.18 8.85
N LEU A 143 -2.30 6.00 9.29
CA LEU A 143 -1.06 5.84 10.03
C LEU A 143 0.08 5.61 9.05
N ALA A 144 1.15 6.41 9.17
CA ALA A 144 2.31 6.30 8.31
C ALA A 144 3.61 6.14 9.10
N LEU A 145 4.45 5.21 8.65
CA LEU A 145 5.83 5.06 9.13
C LEU A 145 6.79 5.73 8.17
N ARG A 146 7.68 6.56 8.72
CA ARG A 146 8.67 7.33 7.97
C ARG A 146 10.07 6.92 8.39
N ARG A 147 11.02 6.97 7.46
CA ARG A 147 12.42 6.61 7.74
C ARG A 147 13.04 7.64 8.67
N ARG A 148 13.61 7.16 9.79
CA ARG A 148 14.28 7.99 10.82
C ARG A 148 13.42 9.11 11.39
N LEU A 149 12.10 9.00 11.28
CA LEU A 149 11.16 9.97 11.80
C LEU A 149 10.09 9.25 12.60
N PRO A 150 9.51 9.92 13.60
CA PRO A 150 8.41 9.38 14.36
C PRO A 150 7.21 9.01 13.47
N PRO A 151 6.45 7.95 13.81
CA PRO A 151 5.18 7.65 13.18
C PRO A 151 4.24 8.85 13.24
N VAL A 152 3.37 8.98 12.25
CA VAL A 152 2.39 10.08 12.16
C VAL A 152 1.02 9.56 11.78
N LEU A 153 0.02 10.20 12.34
CA LEU A 153 -1.39 10.05 11.98
C LEU A 153 -1.80 11.23 11.11
N TYR A 154 -2.47 10.95 10.00
CA TYR A 154 -3.08 11.96 9.13
C TYR A 154 -4.59 11.74 9.07
N GLU A 155 -5.35 12.83 9.00
CA GLU A 155 -6.71 12.80 8.47
C GLU A 155 -6.67 12.70 6.94
N LEU A 156 -7.57 11.93 6.33
CA LEU A 156 -7.58 11.63 4.88
C LEU A 156 -7.52 12.87 3.97
N HIS A 157 -8.06 13.99 4.43
CA HIS A 157 -8.14 15.22 3.64
C HIS A 157 -7.18 16.31 4.12
N SER A 158 -6.39 16.05 5.18
CA SER A 158 -5.39 16.97 5.70
C SER A 158 -3.99 16.57 5.25
N ARG A 159 -3.26 17.51 4.63
CA ARG A 159 -1.84 17.30 4.28
C ARG A 159 -0.94 17.27 5.51
N LEU A 160 -1.37 17.88 6.60
CA LEU A 160 -0.60 17.99 7.84
C LEU A 160 -1.00 16.87 8.80
N PRO A 161 -0.03 16.34 9.57
CA PRO A 161 -0.33 15.30 10.54
C PRO A 161 -1.26 15.85 11.63
N SER A 162 -2.25 15.07 12.02
CA SER A 162 -3.08 15.35 13.20
C SER A 162 -2.35 14.97 14.48
N PHE A 163 -1.50 13.94 14.43
CA PHE A 163 -0.71 13.48 15.57
C PHE A 163 0.66 12.93 15.14
N GLN A 164 1.65 13.05 16.04
CA GLN A 164 2.97 12.46 15.89
C GLN A 164 3.33 11.67 17.15
N PHE A 165 3.78 10.42 16.96
CA PHE A 165 4.08 9.50 18.05
C PHE A 165 5.56 9.56 18.43
N ASP A 166 5.93 10.52 19.28
CA ASP A 166 7.31 10.70 19.72
C ASP A 166 7.66 9.74 20.88
N ASN A 167 8.81 9.07 20.78
CA ASN A 167 9.38 8.30 21.88
C ASN A 167 10.91 8.45 21.91
N GLN A 168 11.47 8.76 23.07
CA GLN A 168 12.92 8.89 23.25
C GLN A 168 13.59 7.53 22.97
N GLY A 169 14.36 7.45 21.87
CA GLY A 169 15.03 6.24 21.43
C GLY A 169 14.39 5.53 20.23
N TYR A 170 13.27 6.02 19.70
CA TYR A 170 12.71 5.48 18.45
C TYR A 170 13.62 5.83 17.26
N PHE A 171 14.28 4.81 16.72
CA PHE A 171 15.06 4.91 15.48
C PHE A 171 14.57 3.87 14.47
N ASN A 172 13.88 4.33 13.43
CA ASN A 172 13.57 3.50 12.27
C ASN A 172 14.66 3.69 11.21
N SER A 173 15.79 2.99 11.38
CA SER A 173 17.02 3.28 10.64
C SER A 173 17.05 2.66 9.25
N CYS A 174 16.64 1.40 9.07
CA CYS A 174 16.76 0.66 7.81
C CYS A 174 15.80 -0.52 7.60
N THR A 175 15.11 -1.04 8.62
CA THR A 175 14.22 -2.19 8.44
C THR A 175 12.84 -1.73 7.98
N MET A 176 12.32 -2.31 6.90
CA MET A 176 10.91 -2.16 6.55
C MET A 176 10.08 -2.72 7.70
N LYS A 177 9.30 -1.83 8.31
CA LYS A 177 8.36 -2.15 9.38
C LYS A 177 6.98 -1.89 8.83
N SER A 178 6.05 -2.81 9.07
CA SER A 178 4.63 -2.56 8.89
C SER A 178 4.06 -1.90 10.15
N CYS A 179 2.93 -1.22 9.99
CA CYS A 179 2.07 -0.81 11.09
C CYS A 179 0.66 -1.38 10.89
N CYS A 180 -0.17 -1.28 11.91
CA CYS A 180 -1.62 -1.52 11.88
C CYS A 180 -2.29 -0.74 13.01
N PHE A 181 -3.59 -0.50 12.88
CA PHE A 181 -4.44 -0.10 14.01
C PHE A 181 -4.77 -1.35 14.84
N ALA A 182 -4.85 -1.22 16.16
CA ALA A 182 -4.98 -2.37 17.07
C ALA A 182 -6.43 -2.91 17.18
N GLY A 183 -7.45 -2.13 16.79
CA GLY A 183 -8.84 -2.57 16.76
C GLY A 183 -9.80 -1.45 16.34
N ASP A 184 -11.11 -1.75 16.32
CA ASP A 184 -12.16 -0.77 15.99
C ASP A 184 -12.36 0.29 17.09
N GLU A 185 -12.04 -0.04 18.35
CA GLU A 185 -12.21 0.88 19.48
C GLU A 185 -11.06 1.90 19.64
N ASP A 186 -9.92 1.68 18.99
CA ASP A 186 -8.75 2.57 19.04
C ASP A 186 -8.81 3.69 17.97
N GLN A 187 -9.99 3.92 17.37
CA GLN A 187 -10.16 4.79 16.19
C GLN A 187 -10.94 6.08 16.46
N VAL A 188 -11.35 6.32 17.70
CA VAL A 188 -12.17 7.48 18.08
C VAL A 188 -11.36 8.36 19.03
N GLY A 189 -10.84 9.47 18.50
CA GLY A 189 -10.22 10.56 19.25
C GLY A 189 -10.49 11.88 18.55
#